data_AF-A0A1B3Z802-F1
#
_entry.id   AF-A0A1B3Z802-F1
#
_cell.length_a   1.000
_cell.length_b   1.000
_cell.length_c   1.000
_cell.angle_alpha   90.00
_cell.angle_beta   90.00
_cell.angle_gamma   90.00
#
_symmetry.space_group_name_H-M   'P 1'
#
loop_
_entity.id
_entity.type
_entity.pdbx_description
1 polymer ?
#
loop_
_entity_poly.entity_id
_entity_poly.type
_entity_poly.pdbx_seq_one_letter_code
_entity_poly.pdbx_strand_id
1 'polypeptide(L)'
;MTGSVTFTPSETDYVGAIRANFVFAMRRRRTLRPIAITALVFAAIGAGVGLTDGSPAWAAVYAFAGLLYGAVLFGLIYLTSYLLLPRRAGRLFRQQRSIQQSFEYRWSDAGLEWSSAQGAGRFPWSDLHGWRETKPAMLIYMNDTLFQFLPRHAFTHEAADDLRATMERAGLPIY
;
A
#
# COMPACT_ATOMS: atom_id res chain seq x y z
N MET A 1 14.14 25.24 -1.26
CA MET A 1 15.03 24.83 -2.39
C MET A 1 14.16 24.17 -3.44
N THR A 2 14.53 24.24 -4.71
CA THR A 2 13.74 23.68 -5.82
C THR A 2 14.50 22.52 -6.42
N GLY A 3 14.04 21.30 -6.19
CA GLY A 3 14.58 20.09 -6.81
C GLY A 3 13.67 19.58 -7.92
N SER A 4 14.24 18.81 -8.84
CA SER A 4 13.50 18.18 -9.93
C SER A 4 14.05 16.80 -10.25
N VAL A 5 13.17 15.88 -10.64
CA VAL A 5 13.54 14.56 -11.13
C VAL A 5 12.70 14.21 -12.35
N THR A 6 13.35 13.71 -13.39
CA THR A 6 12.67 13.19 -14.58
C THR A 6 12.96 11.71 -14.71
N PHE A 7 11.92 10.91 -14.87
CA PHE A 7 12.08 9.49 -15.07
C PHE A 7 10.99 8.91 -15.96
N THR A 8 11.29 7.77 -16.56
CA THR A 8 10.31 6.96 -17.28
C THR A 8 10.04 5.72 -16.43
N PRO A 9 8.82 5.54 -15.89
CA PRO A 9 8.54 4.42 -15.02
C PRO A 9 8.67 3.09 -15.77
N SER A 10 9.32 2.10 -15.15
CA SER A 10 9.33 0.73 -15.65
C SER A 10 8.26 -0.14 -15.00
N GLU A 11 7.91 -1.27 -15.64
CA GLU A 11 6.99 -2.26 -15.04
C GLU A 11 7.52 -2.76 -13.68
N THR A 12 8.84 -2.92 -13.55
CA THR A 12 9.49 -3.35 -12.30
C THR A 12 9.34 -2.34 -11.18
N ASP A 13 9.40 -1.04 -11.49
CA ASP A 13 9.21 0.02 -10.48
C ASP A 13 7.78 0.07 -10.00
N TYR A 14 6.82 -0.02 -10.92
CA TYR A 14 5.39 0.00 -10.60
C TYR A 14 5.00 -1.21 -9.74
N VAL A 15 5.43 -2.41 -10.14
CA VAL A 15 5.22 -3.64 -9.37
C VAL A 15 5.90 -3.55 -8.00
N GLY A 16 7.11 -2.99 -7.93
CA GLY A 16 7.83 -2.76 -6.69
C GLY A 16 7.09 -1.84 -5.73
N ALA A 17 6.61 -0.69 -6.23
CA ALA A 17 5.84 0.28 -5.46
C ALA A 17 4.53 -0.31 -4.93
N ILE A 18 3.77 -1.02 -5.78
CA ILE A 18 2.52 -1.68 -5.37
C ILE A 18 2.77 -2.77 -4.33
N ARG A 19 3.83 -3.58 -4.50
CA ARG A 19 4.20 -4.60 -3.52
C ARG A 19 4.56 -3.99 -2.17
N ALA A 20 5.36 -2.93 -2.17
CA ALA A 20 5.72 -2.21 -0.96
C ALA A 20 4.46 -1.68 -0.28
N ASN A 21 3.60 -0.96 -1.02
CA ASN A 21 2.32 -0.45 -0.51
C ASN A 21 1.42 -1.57 0.04
N PHE A 22 1.31 -2.71 -0.63
CA PHE A 22 0.49 -3.83 -0.17
C PHE A 22 0.97 -4.41 1.17
N VAL A 23 2.28 -4.64 1.32
CA VAL A 23 2.85 -5.12 2.58
C VAL A 23 2.56 -4.15 3.73
N PHE A 24 2.61 -2.85 3.44
CA PHE A 24 2.30 -1.82 4.43
C PHE A 24 0.82 -1.72 4.76
N ALA A 25 -0.04 -1.66 3.74
CA ALA A 25 -1.49 -1.65 3.89
C ALA A 25 -1.95 -2.84 4.73
N MET A 26 -1.30 -3.99 4.57
CA MET A 26 -1.61 -5.20 5.32
C MET A 26 -1.26 -5.13 6.81
N ARG A 27 -0.12 -4.53 7.15
CA ARG A 27 0.31 -4.31 8.54
C ARG A 27 -0.57 -3.30 9.28
N ARG A 28 -1.51 -2.64 8.60
CA ARG A 28 -2.38 -1.65 9.21
C ARG A 28 -3.41 -2.34 10.11
N ARG A 29 -3.66 -1.77 11.29
CA ARG A 29 -4.71 -2.28 12.22
C ARG A 29 -6.10 -2.34 11.57
N ARG A 30 -6.36 -1.53 10.55
CA ARG A 30 -7.62 -1.47 9.82
C ARG A 30 -7.88 -2.71 8.97
N THR A 31 -6.86 -3.32 8.39
CA THR A 31 -6.96 -4.62 7.69
C THR A 31 -7.06 -5.78 8.67
N LEU A 32 -6.51 -5.66 9.90
CA LEU A 32 -6.63 -6.66 10.98
C LEU A 32 -8.03 -6.75 11.59
N ARG A 33 -8.80 -5.66 11.62
CA ARG A 33 -10.17 -5.64 12.17
C ARG A 33 -11.14 -6.63 11.51
N PRO A 34 -11.36 -6.62 10.18
CA PRO A 34 -12.27 -7.57 9.55
C PRO A 34 -11.80 -9.02 9.73
N ILE A 35 -10.50 -9.25 9.84
CA ILE A 35 -9.92 -10.58 10.07
C ILE A 35 -10.27 -11.08 11.45
N ALA A 36 -10.06 -10.25 12.48
CA ALA A 36 -10.44 -10.58 13.84
C ALA A 36 -11.95 -10.84 13.94
N ILE A 37 -12.78 -10.03 13.28
CA ILE A 37 -14.24 -10.23 13.24
C ILE A 37 -14.58 -11.57 12.58
N THR A 38 -14.05 -11.87 11.40
CA THR A 38 -14.32 -13.13 10.70
C THR A 38 -13.86 -14.34 11.52
N ALA A 39 -12.67 -14.28 12.12
CA ALA A 39 -12.16 -15.34 12.98
C ALA A 39 -13.06 -15.56 14.22
N LEU A 40 -13.54 -14.47 14.84
CA LEU A 40 -14.47 -14.54 15.97
C LEU A 40 -15.83 -15.10 15.57
N VAL A 41 -16.33 -14.77 14.38
CA VAL A 41 -17.58 -15.33 13.84
C VAL A 41 -17.44 -16.85 13.63
N PHE A 42 -16.36 -17.32 13.01
CA PHE A 42 -16.12 -18.76 12.85
C PHE A 42 -15.92 -19.47 14.19
N ALA A 43 -15.25 -18.84 15.16
CA ALA A 43 -15.11 -19.39 16.51
C ALA A 43 -16.48 -19.49 17.23
N ALA A 44 -17.34 -18.47 17.10
CA ALA A 44 -18.68 -18.46 17.68
C ALA A 44 -19.60 -19.53 17.05
N ILE A 45 -19.52 -19.71 15.73
CA ILE A 45 -20.23 -20.78 15.01
C ILE A 45 -19.77 -22.15 15.51
N GLY A 46 -18.45 -22.37 15.62
CA GLY A 46 -17.90 -23.62 16.14
C GLY A 46 -18.33 -23.90 17.59
N ALA A 47 -18.29 -22.89 18.46
CA ALA A 47 -18.76 -23.02 19.84
C ALA A 47 -20.26 -23.35 19.91
N GLY A 48 -21.09 -22.71 19.08
CA GLY A 48 -22.53 -22.97 19.01
C GLY A 48 -22.85 -24.40 18.60
N VAL A 49 -22.10 -24.95 17.64
CA VAL A 49 -22.23 -26.36 17.25
C VAL A 49 -21.86 -27.29 18.41
N GLY A 50 -20.74 -27.07 19.11
CA GLY A 50 -20.36 -27.97 20.20
C GLY A 50 -21.25 -27.89 21.44
N LEU A 51 -22.02 -26.82 21.62
CA LEU A 51 -23.01 -26.72 22.68
C LEU A 51 -24.25 -27.62 22.43
N THR A 52 -24.53 -28.02 21.18
CA THR A 52 -25.63 -28.97 20.91
C THR A 52 -25.34 -30.38 21.41
N ASP A 53 -24.06 -30.72 21.58
CA ASP A 53 -23.61 -32.01 22.08
C ASP A 53 -23.58 -32.09 23.62
N GLY A 54 -23.95 -31.00 24.32
CA GLY A 54 -24.06 -30.95 25.78
C GLY A 54 -22.74 -31.06 26.55
N SER A 55 -21.60 -31.16 25.85
CA SER A 55 -20.27 -31.29 26.44
C SER A 55 -19.44 -30.02 26.24
N PRO A 56 -19.02 -29.33 27.32
CA PRO A 56 -18.14 -28.17 27.24
C PRO A 56 -16.80 -28.45 26.53
N ALA A 57 -16.34 -29.70 26.57
CA ALA A 57 -15.10 -30.12 25.92
C ALA A 57 -15.22 -30.06 24.39
N TRP A 58 -16.35 -30.53 23.83
CA TRP A 58 -16.58 -30.49 22.39
C TRP A 58 -16.79 -29.07 21.88
N ALA A 59 -17.48 -28.21 22.66
CA ALA A 59 -17.58 -26.77 22.38
C ALA A 59 -16.20 -26.09 22.24
N ALA A 60 -15.25 -26.41 23.11
CA ALA A 60 -13.89 -25.88 23.03
C ALA A 60 -13.14 -26.39 21.78
N VAL A 61 -13.28 -27.68 21.45
CA VAL A 61 -12.65 -28.29 20.26
C VAL A 61 -13.15 -27.65 18.97
N TYR A 62 -14.48 -27.48 18.81
CA TYR A 62 -15.04 -26.88 17.60
C TYR A 62 -14.75 -25.38 17.49
N ALA A 63 -14.71 -24.65 18.61
CA ALA A 63 -14.29 -23.25 18.63
C ALA A 63 -12.83 -23.09 18.17
N PHE A 64 -11.94 -23.94 18.67
CA PHE A 64 -10.53 -23.92 18.27
C PHE A 64 -10.35 -24.33 16.81
N ALA A 65 -11.07 -25.35 16.33
CA ALA A 65 -11.07 -25.76 14.94
C ALA A 65 -11.57 -24.64 14.01
N GLY A 66 -12.64 -23.93 14.39
CA GLY A 66 -13.16 -22.77 13.65
C GLY A 66 -12.15 -21.62 13.59
N LEU A 67 -11.43 -21.35 14.68
CA LEU A 67 -10.39 -20.33 14.73
C LEU A 67 -9.19 -20.69 13.85
N LEU A 68 -8.72 -21.94 13.91
CA LEU A 68 -7.67 -22.45 13.02
C LEU A 68 -8.09 -22.38 11.56
N TYR A 69 -9.31 -22.79 11.24
CA TYR A 69 -9.84 -22.73 9.89
C TYR A 69 -9.86 -21.29 9.37
N GLY A 70 -10.38 -20.35 10.16
CA GLY A 70 -10.37 -18.93 9.83
C GLY A 70 -8.96 -18.38 9.59
N ALA A 71 -7.99 -18.75 10.44
CA ALA A 71 -6.59 -18.35 10.28
C ALA A 71 -5.96 -18.92 9.00
N VAL A 72 -6.22 -20.19 8.68
CA VAL A 72 -5.71 -20.86 7.47
C VAL A 72 -6.29 -20.25 6.20
N LEU A 73 -7.62 -20.09 6.14
CA LEU A 73 -8.31 -19.45 5.01
C LEU A 73 -7.76 -18.05 4.76
N PHE A 74 -7.57 -17.31 5.83
CA PHE A 74 -7.03 -15.98 5.78
C PHE A 74 -5.57 -15.95 5.27
N GLY A 75 -4.72 -16.83 5.81
CA GLY A 75 -3.34 -16.99 5.33
C GLY A 75 -3.27 -17.34 3.85
N LEU A 76 -4.20 -18.18 3.37
CA LEU A 76 -4.31 -18.55 1.96
C LEU A 76 -4.73 -17.37 1.07
N ILE A 77 -5.74 -16.59 1.48
CA ILE A 77 -6.17 -15.37 0.76
C ILE A 77 -5.02 -14.36 0.70
N TYR A 78 -4.27 -14.19 1.78
CA TYR A 78 -3.11 -13.31 1.83
C TYR A 78 -2.01 -13.79 0.87
N LEU A 79 -1.63 -15.07 0.96
CA LEU A 79 -0.57 -15.64 0.13
C LEU A 79 -0.93 -15.56 -1.35
N THR A 80 -2.14 -15.94 -1.71
CA THR A 80 -2.62 -15.86 -3.11
C THR A 80 -2.67 -14.41 -3.60
N SER A 81 -3.15 -13.47 -2.79
CA SER A 81 -3.16 -12.05 -3.13
C SER A 81 -1.74 -11.51 -3.38
N TYR A 82 -0.80 -11.84 -2.50
CA TYR A 82 0.61 -11.42 -2.63
C TYR A 82 1.29 -12.04 -3.86
N LEU A 83 1.05 -13.32 -4.13
CA LEU A 83 1.61 -14.03 -5.29
C LEU A 83 1.01 -13.55 -6.63
N LEU A 84 -0.27 -13.16 -6.64
CA LEU A 84 -0.96 -12.66 -7.84
C LEU A 84 -0.74 -11.16 -8.08
N LEU A 85 -0.40 -10.40 -7.03
CA LEU A 85 -0.14 -8.96 -7.09
C LEU A 85 0.81 -8.54 -8.23
N PRO A 86 2.02 -9.12 -8.41
CA PRO A 86 2.92 -8.72 -9.50
C PRO A 86 2.28 -8.92 -10.88
N ARG A 87 1.55 -10.02 -11.09
CA ARG A 87 0.90 -10.30 -12.37
C ARG A 87 -0.22 -9.30 -12.65
N ARG A 88 -1.00 -8.93 -11.63
CA ARG A 88 -2.08 -7.93 -11.75
C ARG A 88 -1.51 -6.53 -11.98
N ALA A 89 -0.52 -6.12 -11.19
CA ALA A 89 0.15 -4.84 -11.31
C ALA A 89 0.83 -4.68 -12.68
N GLY A 90 1.57 -5.70 -13.14
CA GLY A 90 2.19 -5.68 -14.46
C GLY A 90 1.17 -5.60 -15.59
N ARG A 91 0.05 -6.34 -15.48
CA ARG A 91 -1.05 -6.22 -16.43
C ARG A 91 -1.65 -4.81 -16.46
N LEU A 92 -1.89 -4.20 -15.30
CA LEU A 92 -2.40 -2.82 -15.21
C LEU A 92 -1.42 -1.82 -15.82
N PHE A 93 -0.12 -1.96 -15.53
CA PHE A 93 0.93 -1.14 -16.13
C PHE A 93 0.90 -1.21 -17.65
N ARG A 94 0.81 -2.42 -18.23
CA ARG A 94 0.72 -2.60 -19.69
C ARG A 94 -0.56 -2.02 -20.30
N GLN A 95 -1.66 -2.03 -19.56
CA GLN A 95 -2.95 -1.48 -20.02
C GLN A 95 -2.99 0.06 -19.94
N GLN A 96 -2.29 0.66 -18.99
CA GLN A 96 -2.35 2.08 -18.72
C GLN A 96 -1.19 2.83 -19.40
N ARG A 97 -1.39 3.27 -20.65
CA ARG A 97 -0.39 4.06 -21.40
C ARG A 97 0.02 5.34 -20.68
N SER A 98 -0.85 5.93 -19.86
CA SER A 98 -0.52 7.17 -19.13
C SER A 98 0.61 6.98 -18.12
N ILE A 99 0.75 5.80 -17.50
CA ILE A 99 1.82 5.51 -16.54
C ILE A 99 3.15 5.20 -17.26
N GLN A 100 3.12 4.81 -18.53
CA GLN A 100 4.32 4.45 -19.29
C GLN A 100 5.08 5.67 -19.83
N GLN A 101 4.56 6.88 -19.64
CA GLN A 101 5.20 8.10 -20.12
C GLN A 101 6.28 8.62 -19.17
N SER A 102 7.15 9.47 -19.71
CA SER A 102 8.10 10.22 -18.89
C SER A 102 7.36 11.23 -18.04
N PHE A 103 7.69 11.26 -16.75
CA PHE A 103 7.21 12.25 -15.80
C PHE A 103 8.37 13.09 -15.31
N GLU A 104 8.18 14.40 -15.30
CA GLU A 104 9.00 15.35 -14.57
C GLU A 104 8.27 15.73 -13.29
N TYR A 105 8.91 15.51 -12.15
CA TYR A 105 8.45 15.99 -10.86
C TYR A 105 9.37 17.10 -10.40
N ARG A 106 8.79 18.21 -9.95
CA ARG A 106 9.51 19.34 -9.36
C ARG A 106 8.91 19.59 -8.00
N TRP A 107 9.74 19.82 -7.00
CA TRP A 107 9.26 20.16 -5.66
C TRP A 107 9.87 21.48 -5.23
N SER A 108 9.06 22.23 -4.49
CA SER A 108 9.47 23.48 -3.87
C SER A 108 8.81 23.59 -2.50
N ASP A 109 9.13 24.66 -1.78
CA ASP A 109 8.47 24.97 -0.51
C ASP A 109 6.94 25.16 -0.66
N ALA A 110 6.47 25.41 -1.90
CA ALA A 110 5.07 25.71 -2.18
C ALA A 110 4.25 24.50 -2.69
N GLY A 111 4.88 23.35 -2.96
CA GLY A 111 4.18 22.12 -3.36
C GLY A 111 5.00 21.20 -4.26
N LEU A 112 4.36 20.11 -4.66
CA LEU A 112 4.84 19.15 -5.65
C LEU A 112 4.16 19.42 -7.00
N GLU A 113 4.97 19.71 -8.01
CA GLU A 113 4.54 19.85 -9.40
C GLU A 113 4.90 18.59 -10.16
N TRP A 114 4.01 18.17 -11.06
CA TRP A 114 4.25 17.07 -11.98
C TRP A 114 3.90 17.52 -13.40
N SER A 115 4.67 17.02 -14.36
CA SER A 115 4.46 17.28 -15.78
C SER A 115 4.71 16.00 -16.57
N SER A 116 3.85 15.72 -17.55
CA SER A 116 4.01 14.65 -18.53
C SER A 116 3.56 15.15 -19.90
N ALA A 117 3.72 14.33 -20.94
CA ALA A 117 3.24 14.70 -22.28
C ALA A 117 1.70 14.80 -22.37
N GLN A 118 0.95 14.38 -21.34
CA GLN A 118 -0.51 14.41 -21.29
C GLN A 118 -1.06 15.58 -20.49
N GLY A 119 -0.23 16.23 -19.67
CA GLY A 119 -0.66 17.33 -18.83
C GLY A 119 0.35 17.64 -17.75
N ALA A 120 0.10 18.74 -17.06
CA ALA A 120 0.85 19.15 -15.88
C ALA A 120 -0.12 19.53 -14.77
N GLY A 121 0.34 19.41 -13.53
CA GLY A 121 -0.44 19.76 -12.36
C GLY A 121 0.45 20.10 -11.18
N ARG A 122 -0.17 20.74 -10.19
CA ARG A 122 0.49 21.10 -8.95
C ARG A 122 -0.35 20.66 -7.77
N PHE A 123 0.30 20.06 -6.79
CA PHE A 123 -0.26 19.64 -5.52
C PHE A 123 0.38 20.47 -4.40
N PRO A 124 -0.36 21.40 -3.79
CA PRO A 124 0.03 21.98 -2.51
C PRO A 124 0.31 20.88 -1.49
N TRP A 125 1.31 21.07 -0.62
CA TRP A 125 1.61 20.08 0.42
C TRP A 125 0.41 19.83 1.35
N SER A 126 -0.44 20.83 1.57
CA SER A 126 -1.68 20.73 2.35
C SER A 126 -2.71 19.76 1.77
N ASP A 127 -2.67 19.51 0.47
CA ASP A 127 -3.66 18.68 -0.24
C ASP A 127 -3.21 17.22 -0.31
N LEU A 128 -1.97 16.95 0.07
CA LEU A 128 -1.41 15.62 0.12
C LEU A 128 -1.69 14.98 1.48
N HIS A 129 -2.05 13.71 1.45
CA HIS A 129 -2.46 12.96 2.62
C HIS A 129 -1.28 12.50 3.49
N GLY A 130 -0.12 12.27 2.87
CA GLY A 130 1.09 11.83 3.55
C GLY A 130 2.14 11.31 2.59
N TRP A 131 3.29 10.90 3.11
CA TRP A 131 4.36 10.32 2.31
C TRP A 131 5.04 9.17 3.04
N ARG A 132 5.73 8.30 2.30
CA ARG A 132 6.52 7.22 2.87
C ARG A 132 7.68 6.85 1.95
N GLU A 133 8.86 6.69 2.54
CA GLU A 133 10.01 6.12 1.84
C GLU A 133 9.99 4.59 1.87
N THR A 134 10.21 3.97 0.72
CA THR A 134 10.31 2.52 0.59
C THR A 134 11.58 2.15 -0.15
N LYS A 135 12.00 0.87 -0.10
CA LYS A 135 13.18 0.41 -0.84
C LYS A 135 13.11 0.75 -2.35
N PRO A 136 12.01 0.46 -3.08
CA PRO A 136 11.95 0.74 -4.51
C PRO A 136 11.60 2.19 -4.87
N ALA A 137 10.85 2.91 -4.03
CA ALA A 137 10.30 4.21 -4.39
C ALA A 137 9.95 5.08 -3.17
N MET A 138 9.90 6.39 -3.38
CA MET A 138 9.24 7.33 -2.49
C MET A 138 7.76 7.40 -2.89
N LEU A 139 6.86 7.11 -1.95
CA LEU A 139 5.41 7.09 -2.17
C LEU A 139 4.79 8.33 -1.56
N ILE A 140 4.04 9.09 -2.36
CA ILE A 140 3.36 10.31 -1.93
C ILE A 140 1.86 10.09 -2.10
N TYR A 141 1.14 10.06 -0.99
CA TYR A 141 -0.28 9.72 -0.93
C TYR A 141 -1.12 10.96 -1.15
N MET A 142 -2.02 10.90 -2.13
CA MET A 142 -3.06 11.91 -2.32
C MET A 142 -4.30 11.60 -1.47
N ASN A 143 -4.53 10.31 -1.20
CA ASN A 143 -5.54 9.82 -0.27
C ASN A 143 -5.13 8.43 0.25
N ASP A 144 -6.01 7.76 0.99
CA ASP A 144 -5.78 6.41 1.56
C ASP A 144 -5.45 5.31 0.53
N THR A 145 -5.71 5.53 -0.76
CA THR A 145 -5.60 4.53 -1.84
C THR A 145 -4.77 4.97 -3.03
N LEU A 146 -4.81 6.26 -3.37
CA LEU A 146 -4.12 6.88 -4.49
C LEU A 146 -2.79 7.45 -4.00
N PHE A 147 -1.71 7.01 -4.65
CA PHE A 147 -0.37 7.49 -4.39
C PHE A 147 0.37 7.71 -5.71
N GLN A 148 1.28 8.67 -5.70
CA GLN A 148 2.31 8.82 -6.72
C GLN A 148 3.57 8.11 -6.23
N PHE A 149 4.24 7.39 -7.13
CA PHE A 149 5.49 6.72 -6.83
C PHE A 149 6.60 7.40 -7.61
N LEU A 150 7.67 7.75 -6.90
CA LEU A 150 8.88 8.28 -7.50
C LEU A 150 9.99 7.24 -7.25
N PRO A 151 10.46 6.52 -8.29
CA PRO A 151 11.44 5.46 -8.14
C PRO A 151 12.74 5.97 -7.55
N ARG A 152 13.29 5.22 -6.60
CA ARG A 152 14.49 5.66 -5.89
C ARG A 152 15.71 5.80 -6.80
N HIS A 153 15.79 4.97 -7.83
CA HIS A 153 16.90 4.99 -8.80
C HIS A 153 16.91 6.24 -9.69
N ALA A 154 15.81 7.00 -9.73
CA ALA A 154 15.73 8.24 -10.49
C ALA A 154 16.40 9.42 -9.74
N PHE A 155 16.58 9.31 -8.43
CA PHE A 155 17.15 10.37 -7.61
C PHE A 155 18.64 10.20 -7.42
N THR A 156 19.36 11.33 -7.37
CA THR A 156 20.64 11.40 -6.66
C THR A 156 20.39 11.35 -5.15
N HIS A 157 21.40 10.98 -4.37
CA HIS A 157 21.29 11.00 -2.90
C HIS A 157 20.86 12.38 -2.37
N GLU A 158 21.46 13.45 -2.90
CA GLU A 158 21.13 14.82 -2.54
C GLU A 158 19.68 15.20 -2.89
N ALA A 159 19.20 14.80 -4.08
CA ALA A 159 17.83 15.11 -4.50
C ALA A 159 16.78 14.36 -3.66
N ALA A 160 17.06 13.10 -3.30
CA ALA A 160 16.19 12.33 -2.42
C ALA A 160 16.13 12.93 -1.00
N ASP A 161 17.27 13.37 -0.48
CA ASP A 161 17.37 13.99 0.84
C ASP A 161 16.70 15.38 0.86
N ASP A 162 16.85 16.18 -0.20
CA ASP A 162 16.18 17.48 -0.35
C ASP A 162 14.66 17.35 -0.44
N LEU A 163 14.15 16.36 -1.20
CA LEU A 163 12.72 16.07 -1.26
C LEU A 163 12.20 15.64 0.11
N ARG A 164 12.92 14.76 0.82
CA ARG A 164 12.57 14.31 2.19
C ARG A 164 12.48 15.50 3.14
N ALA A 165 13.53 16.31 3.20
CA ALA A 165 13.59 17.48 4.06
C ALA A 165 12.49 18.51 3.71
N THR A 166 12.12 18.64 2.44
CA THR A 166 11.05 19.54 2.00
C THR A 166 9.68 19.06 2.45
N MET A 167 9.38 17.75 2.35
CA MET A 167 8.12 17.18 2.85
C MET A 167 8.02 17.29 4.38
N GLU A 168 9.12 17.07 5.10
CA GLU A 168 9.18 17.22 6.55
C GLU A 168 8.97 18.68 6.99
N ARG A 169 9.64 19.63 6.33
CA ARG A 169 9.44 21.08 6.58
C ARG A 169 8.01 21.54 6.27
N ALA A 170 7.37 20.96 5.26
CA ALA A 170 5.98 21.24 4.92
C ALA A 170 4.97 20.64 5.91
N GLY A 171 5.42 19.84 6.90
CA GLY A 171 4.56 19.19 7.89
C GLY A 171 3.77 18.01 7.33
N LEU A 172 4.19 17.44 6.20
CA LEU A 172 3.50 16.32 5.58
C LEU A 172 3.69 15.06 6.44
N PRO A 173 2.61 14.39 6.87
CA PRO A 173 2.74 13.26 7.79
C PRO A 173 3.39 12.07 7.09
N ILE A 174 4.22 11.36 7.84
CA ILE A 174 4.75 10.06 7.41
C ILE A 174 3.59 9.07 7.48
N TYR A 175 3.08 8.67 6.32
CA TYR A 175 2.01 7.70 6.18
C TYR A 175 2.49 6.31 6.54
#